data_AF-A0A2P2KBD4-F1
#
_entry.id   AF-A0A2P2KBD4-F1
#
_cell.length_a   1.000
_cell.length_b   1.000
_cell.length_c   1.000
_cell.angle_alpha   90.00
_cell.angle_beta   90.00
_cell.angle_gamma   90.00
#
_symmetry.space_group_name_H-M   'P 1'
#
loop_
_entity.id
_entity.type
_entity.pdbx_description
1 polymer ?
#
loop_
_entity_poly.entity_id
_entity_poly.type
_entity_poly.pdbx_seq_one_letter_code
_entity_poly.pdbx_strand_id
1 'polypeptide(L)' 'MVMKGLERLMANLKSKIRSLKMKKDYDKIEKSESMRVEIRSRKARKIIEETLRIADSPKTRIYSF' A
#
# COMPACT_ATOMS: atom_id res chain seq x y z
N MET A 1 33.61 40.27 14.66
CA MET A 1 32.32 39.87 14.03
C MET A 1 32.55 38.97 12.81
N VAL A 2 33.32 37.88 12.96
CA VAL A 2 33.69 36.97 11.83
C VAL A 2 33.21 35.54 12.10
N MET A 3 33.29 35.06 13.35
CA MET A 3 32.81 33.72 13.75
C MET A 3 31.32 33.49 13.44
N LYS A 4 30.44 34.46 13.71
CA LYS A 4 28.98 34.35 13.45
C LYS A 4 28.63 34.19 11.96
N GLY A 5 29.50 34.65 11.05
CA GLY A 5 29.29 34.51 9.60
C GLY A 5 29.57 33.09 9.13
N LEU A 6 30.68 32.50 9.61
CA LEU A 6 31.08 31.14 9.26
C LEU A 6 30.11 30.09 9.82
N GLU A 7 29.65 30.28 11.06
CA GLU A 7 28.63 29.43 11.67
C GLU A 7 27.33 29.41 10.86
N ARG A 8 26.89 30.58 10.37
CA ARG A 8 25.68 30.70 9.54
C ARG A 8 25.83 29.98 8.19
N LEU A 9 27.01 30.06 7.59
CA LEU A 9 27.32 29.37 6.33
C LEU A 9 27.36 27.85 6.52
N MET A 10 28.00 27.37 7.58
CA MET A 10 28.02 25.94 7.92
C MET A 10 26.62 25.41 8.24
N ALA A 11 25.79 26.17 8.96
CA ALA A 11 24.41 25.81 9.23
C ALA A 11 23.58 25.66 7.93
N ASN A 12 23.75 26.60 6.99
CA ASN A 12 23.10 26.56 5.69
C ASN A 12 23.59 25.40 4.81
N LEU A 13 24.89 25.09 4.85
CA LEU A 13 25.45 23.95 4.12
C LEU A 13 24.91 22.63 4.69
N LYS A 14 24.86 22.51 6.02
CA LYS A 14 24.37 21.32 6.72
C LYS A 14 22.88 21.09 6.49
N SER A 15 22.07 22.15 6.43
CA SER A 15 20.63 22.05 6.13
C SER A 15 20.38 21.62 4.69
N LYS A 16 21.13 22.17 3.71
CA LYS A 16 21.06 21.75 2.29
C LYS A 16 21.46 20.29 2.11
N ILE A 17 22.54 19.83 2.73
CA ILE A 17 22.95 18.42 2.67
C ILE A 17 21.88 17.50 3.30
N ARG A 18 21.25 17.93 4.40
CA ARG A 18 20.15 17.17 5.02
C ARG A 18 18.92 17.09 4.11
N SER A 19 18.59 18.18 3.40
CA SER A 19 17.49 18.19 2.42
C SER A 19 17.78 17.35 1.18
N LEU A 20 19.06 17.19 0.81
CA LEU A 20 19.46 16.30 -0.29
C LEU A 20 19.46 14.82 0.14
N LYS A 21 19.62 14.54 1.43
CA LYS A 21 19.44 13.22 2.04
C LYS A 21 17.98 12.92 2.42
N MET A 22 17.01 13.56 1.77
CA MET A 22 15.62 13.13 1.84
C MET A 22 15.60 11.66 1.41
N LYS A 23 15.20 10.79 2.35
CA LYS A 23 15.10 9.36 2.12
C LYS A 23 14.23 9.15 0.89
N LYS A 24 14.66 8.29 -0.04
CA LYS A 24 13.79 7.83 -1.13
C LYS A 24 12.47 7.41 -0.49
N ASP A 25 11.39 8.13 -0.80
CA ASP A 25 10.06 7.66 -0.46
C ASP A 25 9.94 6.28 -1.09
N TYR A 26 9.65 5.29 -0.26
CA TYR A 26 9.53 3.91 -0.70
C TYR A 26 8.44 3.91 -1.79
N ASP A 27 8.83 3.68 -3.04
CA ASP A 27 7.85 3.50 -4.12
C ASP A 27 7.00 2.32 -3.71
N LYS A 28 5.76 2.62 -3.30
CA LYS A 28 4.79 1.61 -2.93
C LYS A 28 4.50 0.86 -4.23
N ILE A 29 5.17 -0.27 -4.41
CA ILE A 29 4.97 -1.14 -5.56
C ILE A 29 3.49 -1.52 -5.54
N GLU A 30 2.71 -0.98 -6.47
CA GLU A 30 1.36 -1.44 -6.68
C GLU A 30 1.40 -2.94 -6.98
N LYS A 31 0.40 -3.68 -6.48
CA LYS A 31 0.28 -5.10 -6.81
C LYS A 31 0.27 -5.26 -8.33
N SER A 32 1.11 -6.16 -8.83
CA SER A 32 1.13 -6.50 -10.25
C SER A 32 -0.23 -6.96 -10.73
N GLU A 33 -0.52 -6.76 -12.01
CA GLU A 33 -1.76 -7.23 -12.65
C GLU A 33 -2.02 -8.72 -12.39
N SER A 34 -0.98 -9.55 -12.42
CA SER A 34 -1.08 -10.99 -12.12
C SER A 34 -1.63 -11.28 -10.72
N MET A 35 -1.14 -10.53 -9.72
CA MET A 35 -1.60 -10.65 -8.34
C MET A 35 -3.04 -10.16 -8.17
N ARG A 36 -3.45 -9.12 -8.91
CA ARG A 36 -4.83 -8.62 -8.92
C ARG A 36 -5.82 -9.65 -9.49
N VAL A 37 -5.44 -10.31 -10.59
CA VAL A 37 -6.25 -11.37 -11.22
C VAL A 37 -6.40 -12.58 -10.30
N GLU A 38 -5.31 -13.01 -9.65
CA GLU A 38 -5.36 -14.15 -8.73
C GLU A 38 -6.28 -13.89 -7.52
N ILE A 39 -6.21 -12.69 -6.92
CA ILE A 39 -7.11 -12.29 -5.81
C ILE A 39 -8.57 -12.32 -6.26
N ARG A 40 -8.89 -11.81 -7.45
CA ARG A 40 -10.26 -11.85 -8.00
C ARG A 40 -10.73 -13.29 -8.23
N SER A 41 -9.86 -14.15 -8.76
CA SER A 41 -10.15 -15.58 -8.96
C SER A 41 -10.44 -16.31 -7.65
N ARG A 42 -9.62 -16.10 -6.61
CA ARG A 42 -9.86 -16.70 -5.28
C ARG A 42 -11.18 -16.23 -4.66
N LYS A 43 -11.51 -14.94 -4.80
CA LYS A 43 -12.80 -14.39 -4.33
C LYS A 43 -13.98 -15.02 -5.08
N ALA A 44 -13.90 -15.12 -6.41
CA ALA A 44 -14.94 -15.74 -7.22
C ALA A 44 -15.15 -17.22 -6.85
N ARG A 45 -14.06 -17.99 -6.66
CA ARG A 45 -14.14 -19.38 -6.20
C ARG A 45 -14.84 -19.53 -4.86
N LYS A 46 -14.53 -18.65 -3.90
CA LYS A 46 -15.19 -18.66 -2.57
C LYS A 46 -16.69 -18.39 -2.67
N ILE A 47 -17.09 -17.44 -3.52
CA ILE A 47 -18.51 -17.13 -3.77
C ILE A 47 -19.21 -18.34 -4.40
N ILE A 48 -18.58 -18.96 -5.42
CA ILE A 48 -19.13 -20.16 -6.07
C ILE A 48 -19.29 -21.31 -5.07
N GLU A 49 -18.27 -21.59 -4.27
CA GLU A 49 -18.32 -22.63 -3.22
C GLU A 49 -19.43 -22.35 -2.19
N GLU A 50 -19.58 -21.10 -1.77
CA GLU A 50 -20.65 -20.70 -0.85
C GLU A 50 -22.04 -20.88 -1.48
N THR A 51 -22.21 -20.49 -2.74
CA THR A 51 -23.49 -20.69 -3.46
C THR A 51 -23.82 -22.17 -3.66
N LEU A 52 -22.83 -23.01 -4.00
CA LEU A 52 -23.02 -24.45 -4.16
C LEU A 52 -23.42 -25.09 -2.83
N ARG A 53 -22.72 -24.77 -1.74
CA ARG A 53 -23.05 -25.30 -0.41
C ARG A 53 -24.46 -24.90 0.06
N ILE A 54 -24.91 -23.70 -0.28
CA ILE A 54 -26.27 -23.23 0.03
C ILE A 54 -27.30 -23.98 -0.83
N ALA A 55 -27.03 -24.20 -2.11
CA ALA A 55 -27.90 -24.97 -2.99
C ALA A 55 -28.05 -26.43 -2.53
N ASP A 56 -26.95 -27.05 -2.10
CA ASP A 56 -26.92 -28.44 -1.62
C ASP A 56 -27.61 -28.61 -0.26
N SER A 57 -27.64 -27.58 0.59
CA SER A 57 -28.35 -27.60 1.87
C SER A 57 -29.17 -26.32 2.05
N PRO A 58 -30.45 -26.32 1.63
CA PRO A 58 -31.35 -25.20 1.82
C PRO A 58 -31.84 -25.11 3.29
N LYS A 59 -30.91 -25.07 4.25
CA LYS A 59 -31.20 -24.63 5.62
C LYS A 59 -31.25 -23.10 5.63
N THR A 60 -32.43 -22.58 5.28
CA THR A 60 -32.95 -21.23 5.62
C THR A 60 -31.88 -20.15 5.86
N ARG A 61 -31.13 -19.79 4.82
CA ARG A 61 -30.51 -18.46 4.75
C ARG A 61 -30.89 -17.82 3.43
N ILE A 62 -31.97 -17.05 3.51
CA ILE A 62 -32.41 -16.15 2.45
C ILE A 62 -31.43 -14.97 2.47
N TYR A 63 -30.51 -14.92 1.52
CA TYR A 63 -29.91 -13.66 1.11
C TYR A 63 -30.59 -13.24 -0.18
N SER A 64 -31.42 -12.19 -0.07
CA SER A 64 -31.88 -11.42 -1.22
C SER A 64 -30.68 -10.68 -1.80
N PHE A 65 -30.57 -10.73 -3.12
CA PHE A 65 -29.66 -9.89 -3.90
C PHE A 65 -30.19 -8.47 -3.95
#